data_AF-A0A1B9G3K4-F1
#
_entry.id   AF-A0A1B9G3K4-F1
#
_cell.length_a   1.000
_cell.length_b   1.000
_cell.length_c   1.000
_cell.angle_alpha   90.00
_cell.angle_beta   90.00
_cell.angle_gamma   90.00
#
_symmetry.space_group_name_H-M   'P 1'
#
loop_
_entity.id
_entity.type
_entity.pdbx_description
1 polymer ?
#
loop_
_entity_poly.entity_id
_entity_poly.type
_entity_poly.pdbx_seq_one_letter_code
_entity_poly.pdbx_strand_id
1 'polypeptide(L)'
;MSNPPVILHSTPPLDPLSSSDSESLYLASYLQLACPGRWAIRTGGWGDNGGKLPYITHLNHHIRQSHLGSLPLIEDPDERLSREEKVDLECWKAYIEQNVVDLVNHAFYSLPPNYSQTTAKAQLQNLSFPEKQYIPQRIKSIVRSRLQHVGLWGLGGLNDGDAVDEDRKRLDEAFVVGPAGTLAPRAWSGWTAGRDAEERRRKWGEQELEQKIKSVFDPIMRRLGDGLYFFGDRPTTLDLALLAQLTFILSPTLPNPLFPNLIRSEYPALVSHHDRLLSLLFPQSWRSIPRSTIPSPPKTSYLESFTSLFSSPPSTSMPATQGSDEEKENKEKSVQEKRFQRGRWLWFAGATVAMVGYLVGSGMVSIEFVSGDEDEDEDEGEEVVFEDEDDEE
;
A
#
# COMPACT_ATOMS: atom_id res chain seq x y z
N MET A 1 -9.63 17.16 26.72
CA MET A 1 -9.34 15.74 27.05
C MET A 1 -7.84 15.55 26.87
N SER A 2 -7.12 15.08 27.90
CA SER A 2 -5.71 14.75 27.76
C SER A 2 -5.54 13.65 26.71
N ASN A 3 -4.52 13.74 25.87
CA ASN A 3 -4.24 12.68 24.91
C ASN A 3 -3.95 11.38 25.68
N PRO A 4 -4.46 10.23 25.20
CA PRO A 4 -4.13 8.96 25.80
C PRO A 4 -2.60 8.72 25.70
N PRO A 5 -2.02 8.04 26.69
CA PRO A 5 -0.58 7.79 26.72
C PRO A 5 -0.11 6.91 25.57
N VAL A 6 -0.96 6.00 25.08
CA VAL A 6 -0.65 5.10 23.95
C VAL A 6 -1.36 5.57 22.69
N ILE A 7 -0.60 5.70 21.60
CA ILE A 7 -1.14 6.05 20.27
C ILE A 7 -0.71 4.97 19.29
N LEU A 8 -1.70 4.35 18.63
CA LEU A 8 -1.51 3.44 17.50
C LEU A 8 -1.51 4.24 16.21
N HIS A 9 -0.41 4.20 15.47
CA HIS A 9 -0.29 4.74 14.12
C HIS A 9 -0.62 3.64 13.12
N SER A 10 -1.84 3.64 12.61
CA SER A 10 -2.39 2.64 11.69
C SER A 10 -2.21 3.03 10.23
N THR A 11 -2.46 2.08 9.34
CA THR A 11 -2.70 2.37 7.91
C THR A 11 -3.96 3.22 7.72
N PRO A 12 -4.13 3.85 6.53
CA PRO A 12 -5.35 4.61 6.22
C PRO A 12 -6.63 3.77 6.42
N PRO A 13 -7.74 4.37 6.85
CA PRO A 13 -8.98 3.64 7.09
C PRO A 13 -9.56 3.06 5.79
N LEU A 14 -10.16 1.87 5.88
CA LEU A 14 -10.89 1.20 4.79
C LEU A 14 -12.32 1.00 5.26
N ASP A 15 -13.30 1.74 4.74
CA ASP A 15 -14.67 1.70 5.27
C ASP A 15 -15.29 0.29 5.25
N PRO A 16 -15.92 -0.21 6.34
CA PRO A 16 -16.22 0.43 7.63
C PRO A 16 -15.10 0.35 8.70
N LEU A 17 -13.97 -0.23 8.36
CA LEU A 17 -12.83 -0.48 9.24
C LEU A 17 -12.02 0.79 9.55
N SER A 18 -11.36 0.76 10.70
CA SER A 18 -10.49 1.85 11.14
C SER A 18 -9.14 1.88 10.41
N SER A 19 -8.76 0.77 9.75
CA SER A 19 -7.49 0.59 9.03
C SER A 19 -7.64 -0.34 7.82
N SER A 20 -6.73 -0.21 6.85
CA SER A 20 -6.67 -0.97 5.59
C SER A 20 -5.70 -2.15 5.64
N ASP A 21 -5.35 -2.61 6.83
CA ASP A 21 -4.47 -3.75 7.05
C ASP A 21 -4.87 -4.54 8.30
N SER A 22 -4.62 -5.83 8.29
CA SER A 22 -4.95 -6.77 9.36
C SER A 22 -4.09 -6.56 10.61
N GLU A 23 -2.80 -6.23 10.47
CA GLU A 23 -1.92 -5.96 11.62
C GLU A 23 -2.41 -4.76 12.44
N SER A 24 -2.90 -3.72 11.76
CA SER A 24 -3.47 -2.53 12.41
C SER A 24 -4.73 -2.88 13.21
N LEU A 25 -5.59 -3.76 12.67
CA LEU A 25 -6.79 -4.24 13.36
C LEU A 25 -6.44 -5.14 14.55
N TYR A 26 -5.40 -5.98 14.42
CA TYR A 26 -4.90 -6.80 15.51
C TYR A 26 -4.44 -5.93 16.68
N LEU A 27 -3.57 -4.94 16.42
CA LEU A 27 -3.06 -4.06 17.47
C LEU A 27 -4.18 -3.22 18.10
N ALA A 28 -5.14 -2.74 17.32
CA ALA A 28 -6.30 -2.05 17.84
C ALA A 28 -7.12 -2.94 18.77
N SER A 29 -7.35 -4.21 18.39
CA SER A 29 -8.06 -5.19 19.22
C SER A 29 -7.29 -5.54 20.49
N TYR A 30 -5.98 -5.70 20.38
CA TYR A 30 -5.08 -5.97 21.51
C TYR A 30 -5.10 -4.82 22.51
N LEU A 31 -4.95 -3.58 22.06
CA LEU A 31 -4.99 -2.41 22.94
C LEU A 31 -6.38 -2.21 23.56
N GLN A 32 -7.45 -2.54 22.83
CA GLN A 32 -8.80 -2.50 23.36
C GLN A 32 -9.02 -3.53 24.47
N LEU A 33 -8.46 -4.73 24.32
CA LEU A 33 -8.54 -5.79 25.34
C LEU A 33 -7.64 -5.49 26.55
N ALA A 34 -6.41 -5.04 26.31
CA ALA A 34 -5.36 -4.91 27.32
C ALA A 34 -5.35 -3.57 28.07
N CYS A 35 -5.85 -2.49 27.46
CA CYS A 35 -5.84 -1.15 28.07
C CYS A 35 -7.03 -0.26 27.64
N PRO A 36 -8.29 -0.71 27.85
CA PRO A 36 -9.47 0.01 27.37
C PRO A 36 -9.51 1.46 27.85
N GLY A 37 -9.76 2.39 26.93
CA GLY A 37 -9.89 3.83 27.22
C GLY A 37 -8.57 4.59 27.44
N ARG A 38 -7.42 3.92 27.36
CA ARG A 38 -6.09 4.55 27.55
C ARG A 38 -5.24 4.60 26.28
N TRP A 39 -5.86 4.37 25.14
CA TRP A 39 -5.20 4.42 23.83
C TRP A 39 -6.05 5.20 22.83
N ALA A 40 -5.44 5.67 21.74
CA ALA A 40 -6.14 6.20 20.58
C ALA A 40 -5.49 5.73 19.29
N ILE A 41 -6.27 5.75 18.20
CA ILE A 41 -5.79 5.48 16.86
C ILE A 41 -5.51 6.78 16.10
N ARG A 42 -4.50 6.75 15.24
CA ARG A 42 -4.14 7.81 14.32
C ARG A 42 -3.66 7.19 13.02
N THR A 43 -3.97 7.82 11.88
CA THR A 43 -3.38 7.39 10.60
C THR A 43 -1.92 7.86 10.53
N GLY A 44 -1.01 6.90 10.41
CA GLY A 44 0.43 7.17 10.23
C GLY A 44 0.76 7.53 8.79
N GLY A 45 1.83 8.30 8.59
CA GLY A 45 2.40 8.54 7.28
C GLY A 45 3.24 7.35 6.81
N TRP A 46 3.17 7.02 5.51
CA TRP A 46 3.97 5.93 4.92
C TRP A 46 5.49 6.19 4.88
N GLY A 47 5.92 7.41 5.21
CA GLY A 47 7.33 7.76 5.44
C GLY A 47 7.76 7.66 6.91
N ASP A 48 6.82 7.52 7.84
CA ASP A 48 7.12 7.42 9.27
C ASP A 48 7.70 6.04 9.60
N ASN A 49 8.51 5.95 10.66
CA ASN A 49 9.08 4.69 11.16
C ASN A 49 9.80 3.86 10.07
N GLY A 50 10.52 4.52 9.16
CA GLY A 50 11.19 3.85 8.03
C GLY A 50 10.23 3.23 7.01
N GLY A 51 8.99 3.69 6.98
CA GLY A 51 7.92 3.21 6.11
C GLY A 51 7.26 1.91 6.56
N LYS A 52 7.45 1.53 7.83
CA LYS A 52 6.77 0.40 8.46
C LYS A 52 5.57 0.88 9.27
N LEU A 53 4.38 0.66 8.71
CA LEU A 53 3.09 0.78 9.38
C LEU A 53 2.51 -0.63 9.58
N PRO A 54 1.77 -0.90 10.67
CA PRO A 54 1.51 -0.01 11.80
C PRO A 54 2.67 0.11 12.80
N TYR A 55 2.67 1.17 13.62
CA TYR A 55 3.58 1.29 14.77
C TYR A 55 2.88 1.94 15.98
N ILE A 56 3.48 1.75 17.17
CA ILE A 56 2.91 2.27 18.42
C ILE A 56 3.87 3.30 19.03
N THR A 57 3.30 4.34 19.61
CA THR A 57 4.02 5.32 20.42
C THR A 57 3.41 5.40 21.81
N HIS A 58 4.25 5.45 22.84
CA HIS A 58 3.85 5.73 24.22
C HIS A 58 4.50 7.04 24.65
N LEU A 59 3.70 8.03 25.04
CA LEU A 59 4.18 9.37 25.39
C LEU A 59 5.08 9.97 24.28
N ASN A 60 4.68 9.78 23.01
CA ASN A 60 5.42 10.17 21.79
C ASN A 60 6.76 9.45 21.55
N HIS A 61 7.11 8.43 22.34
CA HIS A 61 8.26 7.57 22.08
C HIS A 61 7.84 6.29 21.35
N HIS A 62 8.54 5.95 20.27
CA HIS A 62 8.28 4.73 19.52
C HIS A 62 8.57 3.49 20.38
N ILE A 63 7.64 2.54 20.36
CA ILE A 63 7.75 1.28 21.09
C ILE A 63 7.57 0.11 20.12
N ARG A 64 8.44 -0.89 20.25
CA ARG A 64 8.32 -2.17 19.55
C ARG A 64 7.20 -3.00 20.16
N GLN A 65 6.48 -3.75 19.32
CA GLN A 65 5.39 -4.62 19.78
C GLN A 65 5.82 -5.61 20.88
N SER A 66 7.06 -6.12 20.80
CA SER A 66 7.64 -7.02 21.81
C SER A 66 7.75 -6.42 23.21
N HIS A 67 7.76 -5.09 23.33
CA HIS A 67 7.89 -4.40 24.62
C HIS A 67 6.54 -3.93 25.17
N LEU A 68 5.42 -4.19 24.48
CA LEU A 68 4.10 -3.76 24.97
C LEU A 68 3.76 -4.40 26.32
N GLY A 69 4.03 -5.69 26.49
CA GLY A 69 3.79 -6.39 27.77
C GLY A 69 4.66 -5.89 28.94
N SER A 70 5.70 -5.08 28.67
CA SER A 70 6.51 -4.47 29.73
C SER A 70 5.91 -3.17 30.28
N LEU A 71 4.90 -2.62 29.60
CA LEU A 71 4.27 -1.38 30.04
C LEU A 71 3.32 -1.66 31.20
N PRO A 72 3.42 -0.91 32.32
CA PRO A 72 2.56 -1.13 33.49
C PRO A 72 1.08 -0.79 33.23
N LEU A 73 0.79 -0.18 32.08
CA LEU A 73 -0.56 0.20 31.66
C LEU A 73 -1.29 -0.91 30.90
N ILE A 74 -0.56 -1.93 30.45
CA ILE A 74 -1.05 -2.98 29.57
C ILE A 74 -1.17 -4.27 30.39
N GLU A 75 -2.38 -4.79 30.49
CA GLU A 75 -2.64 -6.09 31.09
C GLU A 75 -2.41 -7.18 30.04
N ASP A 76 -1.64 -8.22 30.38
CA ASP A 76 -1.38 -9.31 29.45
C ASP A 76 -2.64 -10.21 29.33
N PRO A 77 -3.32 -10.25 28.16
CA PRO A 77 -4.51 -11.09 27.98
C PRO A 77 -4.21 -12.59 28.19
N ASP A 78 -2.96 -13.00 27.98
CA ASP A 78 -2.50 -14.38 28.03
C ASP A 78 -1.88 -14.76 29.39
N GLU A 79 -1.89 -13.86 30.38
CA GLU A 79 -1.25 -14.07 31.68
C GLU A 79 -1.69 -15.38 32.36
N ARG A 80 -2.99 -15.68 32.24
CA ARG A 80 -3.69 -16.80 32.88
C ARG A 80 -3.38 -18.17 32.27
N LEU A 81 -2.78 -18.21 31.09
CA LEU A 81 -2.47 -19.46 30.41
C LEU A 81 -1.32 -20.20 31.09
N SER A 82 -1.43 -21.52 31.15
CA SER A 82 -0.34 -22.40 31.55
C SER A 82 0.82 -22.32 30.55
N ARG A 83 2.02 -22.78 30.96
CA ARG A 83 3.19 -22.76 30.07
C ARG A 83 2.97 -23.59 28.80
N GLU A 84 2.27 -24.72 28.92
CA GLU A 84 1.95 -25.59 27.80
C GLU A 84 0.98 -24.87 26.84
N GLU A 85 -0.07 -24.25 27.37
CA GLU A 85 -1.03 -23.47 26.58
C GLU A 85 -0.37 -22.26 25.89
N LYS A 86 0.61 -21.60 26.52
CA LYS A 86 1.35 -20.50 25.90
C LYS A 86 2.19 -20.96 24.69
N VAL A 87 2.79 -22.15 24.78
CA VAL A 87 3.51 -22.75 23.64
C VAL A 87 2.54 -23.10 22.52
N ASP A 88 1.41 -23.74 22.85
CA ASP A 88 0.34 -24.05 21.90
C ASP A 88 -0.20 -22.78 21.22
N LEU A 89 -0.44 -21.72 21.99
CA LEU A 89 -0.90 -20.42 21.52
C LEU A 89 0.06 -19.84 20.47
N GLU A 90 1.36 -19.88 20.74
CA GLU A 90 2.35 -19.32 19.83
C GLU A 90 2.47 -20.15 18.54
N CYS A 91 2.38 -21.49 18.65
CA CYS A 91 2.31 -22.37 17.48
C CYS A 91 1.12 -22.04 16.57
N TRP A 92 -0.06 -21.82 17.16
CA TRP A 92 -1.26 -21.48 16.39
C TRP A 92 -1.23 -20.05 15.83
N LYS A 93 -0.63 -19.10 16.55
CA LYS A 93 -0.39 -17.75 16.01
C LYS A 93 0.53 -17.80 14.80
N ALA A 94 1.63 -18.55 14.87
CA ALA A 94 2.52 -18.76 13.74
C ALA A 94 1.79 -19.42 12.56
N TYR A 95 0.90 -20.39 12.83
CA TYR A 95 0.07 -21.01 11.80
C TYR A 95 -0.86 -20.00 11.10
N ILE A 96 -1.52 -19.11 11.85
CA ILE A 96 -2.36 -18.05 11.30
C ILE A 96 -1.52 -17.07 10.48
N GLU A 97 -0.38 -16.64 11.02
CA GLU A 97 0.53 -15.70 10.36
C GLU A 97 1.10 -16.26 9.05
N GLN A 98 1.36 -17.57 8.99
CA GLN A 98 1.91 -18.20 7.79
C GLN A 98 0.84 -18.48 6.73
N ASN A 99 -0.37 -18.91 7.14
CA ASN A 99 -1.35 -19.43 6.19
C ASN A 99 -2.53 -18.47 5.93
N VAL A 100 -3.15 -17.97 7.01
CA VAL A 100 -4.36 -17.14 6.90
C VAL A 100 -4.01 -15.78 6.33
N VAL A 101 -2.93 -15.16 6.82
CA VAL A 101 -2.44 -13.86 6.31
C VAL A 101 -2.16 -13.92 4.82
N ASP A 102 -1.63 -15.04 4.32
CA ASP A 102 -1.31 -15.18 2.89
C ASP A 102 -2.58 -15.28 2.03
N LEU A 103 -3.61 -16.00 2.49
CA LEU A 103 -4.92 -16.03 1.83
C LEU A 103 -5.63 -14.68 1.84
N VAL A 104 -5.55 -13.96 2.97
CA VAL A 104 -6.11 -12.61 3.11
C VAL A 104 -5.39 -11.67 2.14
N ASN A 105 -4.06 -11.67 2.13
CA ASN A 105 -3.27 -10.84 1.24
C ASN A 105 -3.52 -11.16 -0.23
N HIS A 106 -3.71 -12.44 -0.57
CA HIS A 106 -4.13 -12.84 -1.91
C HIS A 106 -5.45 -12.16 -2.32
N ALA A 107 -6.47 -12.24 -1.48
CA ALA A 107 -7.77 -11.67 -1.78
C ALA A 107 -7.73 -10.14 -1.99
N PHE A 108 -6.86 -9.42 -1.27
CA PHE A 108 -6.78 -7.95 -1.33
C PHE A 108 -5.75 -7.38 -2.32
N TYR A 109 -4.65 -8.09 -2.60
CA TYR A 109 -3.56 -7.57 -3.43
C TYR A 109 -3.34 -8.34 -4.73
N SER A 110 -3.66 -9.64 -4.75
CA SER A 110 -3.45 -10.46 -5.94
C SER A 110 -4.66 -10.43 -6.88
N LEU A 111 -5.88 -10.27 -6.37
CA LEU A 111 -7.07 -10.17 -7.22
C LEU A 111 -7.21 -8.73 -7.74
N PRO A 112 -7.12 -8.49 -9.06
CA PRO A 112 -7.22 -7.14 -9.64
C PRO A 112 -8.48 -6.35 -9.25
N PRO A 113 -9.70 -6.95 -9.27
CA PRO A 113 -10.90 -6.17 -8.97
C PRO A 113 -10.90 -5.71 -7.51
N ASN A 114 -10.43 -6.54 -6.58
CA ASN A 114 -10.35 -6.19 -5.17
C ASN A 114 -9.30 -5.11 -4.92
N TYR A 115 -8.08 -5.29 -5.43
CA TYR A 115 -6.99 -4.33 -5.17
C TYR A 115 -7.30 -2.93 -5.69
N SER A 116 -7.70 -2.82 -6.96
CA SER A 116 -7.91 -1.53 -7.62
C SER A 116 -9.09 -0.75 -7.02
N GLN A 117 -10.19 -1.43 -6.69
CA GLN A 117 -11.43 -0.78 -6.26
C GLN A 117 -11.51 -0.56 -4.74
N THR A 118 -10.79 -1.34 -3.93
CA THR A 118 -10.86 -1.28 -2.45
C THR A 118 -9.53 -0.82 -1.83
N THR A 119 -8.53 -1.71 -1.75
CA THR A 119 -7.26 -1.50 -1.05
C THR A 119 -6.50 -0.27 -1.54
N ALA A 120 -6.28 -0.19 -2.85
CA ALA A 120 -5.50 0.90 -3.46
C ALA A 120 -6.20 2.24 -3.25
N LYS A 121 -7.52 2.30 -3.43
CA LYS A 121 -8.30 3.52 -3.22
C LYS A 121 -8.17 4.05 -1.80
N ALA A 122 -8.25 3.18 -0.80
CA ALA A 122 -8.13 3.55 0.61
C ALA A 122 -6.68 3.94 1.00
N GLN A 123 -5.69 3.13 0.62
CA GLN A 123 -4.30 3.34 1.01
C GLN A 123 -3.66 4.57 0.35
N LEU A 124 -4.08 4.91 -0.88
CA LEU A 124 -3.47 5.96 -1.69
C LEU A 124 -4.20 7.31 -1.60
N GLN A 125 -5.33 7.39 -0.91
CA GLN A 125 -6.20 8.58 -0.88
C GLN A 125 -5.45 9.86 -0.44
N ASN A 126 -4.60 9.75 0.59
CA ASN A 126 -3.95 10.89 1.23
C ASN A 126 -2.47 11.06 0.88
N LEU A 127 -1.99 10.33 -0.14
CA LEU A 127 -0.62 10.47 -0.60
C LEU A 127 -0.47 11.74 -1.45
N SER A 128 0.70 12.38 -1.39
CA SER A 128 1.05 13.46 -2.32
C SER A 128 2.08 12.97 -3.34
N PHE A 129 2.36 13.77 -4.37
CA PHE A 129 3.54 13.51 -5.20
C PHE A 129 4.82 13.79 -4.37
N PRO A 130 5.88 12.95 -4.43
CA PRO A 130 6.06 11.75 -5.28
C PRO A 130 5.63 10.42 -4.64
N GLU A 131 5.14 10.45 -3.39
CA GLU A 131 4.71 9.27 -2.61
C GLU A 131 3.73 8.37 -3.39
N LYS A 132 2.80 8.96 -4.16
CA LYS A 132 1.84 8.22 -5.00
C LYS A 132 2.48 7.27 -6.01
N GLN A 133 3.71 7.51 -6.48
CA GLN A 133 4.32 6.70 -7.54
C GLN A 133 5.01 5.44 -6.98
N TYR A 134 5.80 5.58 -5.93
CA TYR A 134 6.63 4.48 -5.44
C TYR A 134 5.97 3.65 -4.33
N ILE A 135 5.07 4.22 -3.51
CA ILE A 135 4.46 3.51 -2.37
C ILE A 135 3.60 2.32 -2.81
N PRO A 136 2.63 2.47 -3.73
CA PRO A 136 1.82 1.32 -4.14
C PRO A 136 2.67 0.20 -4.74
N GLN A 137 3.68 0.55 -5.55
CA GLN A 137 4.62 -0.43 -6.10
C GLN A 137 5.42 -1.15 -5.01
N ARG A 138 5.92 -0.41 -4.01
CA ARG A 138 6.65 -0.97 -2.86
C ARG A 138 5.78 -1.95 -2.08
N ILE A 139 4.58 -1.55 -1.67
CA ILE A 139 3.65 -2.40 -0.91
C ILE A 139 3.32 -3.65 -1.71
N LYS A 140 2.91 -3.49 -2.97
CA LYS A 140 2.54 -4.61 -3.85
C LYS A 140 3.73 -5.54 -4.09
N SER A 141 4.96 -5.03 -4.22
CA SER A 141 6.16 -5.86 -4.42
C SER A 141 6.47 -6.75 -3.22
N ILE A 142 6.32 -6.24 -1.99
CA ILE A 142 6.55 -7.01 -0.76
C ILE A 142 5.53 -8.15 -0.67
N VAL A 143 4.24 -7.83 -0.83
CA VAL A 143 3.18 -8.84 -0.78
C VAL A 143 3.32 -9.85 -1.92
N ARG A 144 3.63 -9.38 -3.15
CA ARG A 144 3.86 -10.23 -4.32
C ARG A 144 4.99 -11.23 -4.08
N SER A 145 6.13 -10.79 -3.54
CA SER A 145 7.28 -11.67 -3.29
C SER A 145 6.92 -12.85 -2.38
N ARG A 146 6.12 -12.59 -1.34
CA ARG A 146 5.63 -13.60 -0.41
C ARG A 146 4.59 -14.52 -1.06
N LEU A 147 3.59 -13.97 -1.74
CA LEU A 147 2.52 -14.77 -2.37
C LEU A 147 3.00 -15.58 -3.58
N GLN A 148 4.01 -15.11 -4.31
CA GLN A 148 4.65 -15.88 -5.39
C GLN A 148 5.36 -17.11 -4.84
N HIS A 149 6.05 -16.98 -3.70
CA HIS A 149 6.71 -18.11 -3.05
C HIS A 149 5.72 -19.20 -2.62
N VAL A 150 4.54 -18.81 -2.13
CA VAL A 150 3.47 -19.73 -1.71
C VAL A 150 2.63 -20.24 -2.89
N GLY A 151 2.81 -19.66 -4.09
CA GLY A 151 2.01 -20.03 -5.27
C GLY A 151 0.55 -19.60 -5.17
N LEU A 152 0.27 -18.50 -4.46
CA LEU A 152 -1.05 -17.88 -4.41
C LEU A 152 -1.18 -16.69 -5.37
N TRP A 153 -0.06 -16.07 -5.76
CA TRP A 153 -0.10 -14.92 -6.68
C TRP A 153 -0.71 -15.30 -8.05
N GLY A 154 -1.79 -14.61 -8.44
CA GLY A 154 -2.53 -14.82 -9.68
C GLY A 154 -3.59 -15.94 -9.61
N LEU A 155 -3.73 -16.62 -8.48
CA LEU A 155 -4.72 -17.69 -8.34
C LEU A 155 -6.15 -17.12 -8.36
N GLY A 156 -7.05 -17.69 -9.17
CA GLY A 156 -8.46 -17.29 -9.21
C GLY A 156 -8.77 -15.94 -9.85
N GLY A 157 -7.81 -15.31 -10.53
CA GLY A 157 -8.02 -14.05 -11.26
C GLY A 157 -6.73 -13.47 -11.78
N LEU A 158 -6.60 -13.41 -13.11
CA LEU A 158 -5.41 -13.06 -13.88
C LEU A 158 -4.85 -11.68 -13.47
N ASN A 159 -3.54 -11.57 -13.20
CA ASN A 159 -2.90 -10.27 -12.97
C ASN A 159 -2.53 -9.59 -14.31
N ASP A 160 -2.40 -8.25 -14.32
CA ASP A 160 -2.08 -7.44 -15.51
C ASP A 160 -0.83 -7.90 -16.29
N GLY A 161 0.14 -8.53 -15.63
CA GLY A 161 1.33 -9.08 -16.29
C GLY A 161 1.08 -10.41 -17.00
N ASP A 162 0.17 -11.23 -16.47
CA ASP A 162 -0.21 -12.50 -17.09
C ASP A 162 -1.14 -12.24 -18.30
N ALA A 163 -1.84 -11.09 -18.34
CA ALA A 163 -2.61 -10.65 -19.51
C ALA A 163 -1.74 -10.39 -20.74
N VAL A 164 -0.54 -9.81 -20.56
CA VAL A 164 0.43 -9.59 -21.66
C VAL A 164 1.02 -10.92 -22.13
N ASP A 165 1.35 -11.81 -21.20
CA ASP A 165 1.78 -13.18 -21.54
C ASP A 165 0.65 -13.98 -22.21
N GLU A 166 -0.61 -13.70 -21.86
CA GLU A 166 -1.78 -14.27 -22.52
C GLU A 166 -2.02 -13.68 -23.91
N ASP A 167 -1.85 -12.38 -24.12
CA ASP A 167 -1.90 -11.78 -25.45
C ASP A 167 -0.80 -12.35 -26.35
N ARG A 168 0.40 -12.52 -25.80
CA ARG A 168 1.50 -13.17 -26.51
C ARG A 168 1.19 -14.64 -26.82
N LYS A 169 0.62 -15.41 -25.87
CA LYS A 169 0.18 -16.78 -26.12
C LYS A 169 -0.98 -16.84 -27.11
N ARG A 170 -1.92 -15.90 -27.11
CA ARG A 170 -3.01 -15.81 -28.10
C ARG A 170 -2.44 -15.61 -29.50
N LEU A 171 -1.44 -14.74 -29.64
CA LEU A 171 -0.73 -14.54 -30.90
C LEU A 171 0.04 -15.80 -31.32
N ASP A 172 0.72 -16.47 -30.39
CA ASP A 172 1.47 -17.71 -30.68
C ASP A 172 0.53 -18.90 -31.02
N GLU A 173 -0.61 -19.03 -30.33
CA GLU A 173 -1.63 -20.07 -30.54
C GLU A 173 -2.49 -19.82 -31.79
N ALA A 174 -2.51 -18.59 -32.31
CA ALA A 174 -3.19 -18.26 -33.56
C ALA A 174 -2.54 -18.95 -34.76
N PHE A 175 -1.26 -19.36 -34.67
CA PHE A 175 -0.52 -19.98 -35.76
C PHE A 175 -0.05 -21.39 -35.40
N VAL A 176 -0.36 -22.37 -36.25
CA VAL A 176 0.16 -23.74 -36.15
C VAL A 176 1.29 -23.93 -37.16
N VAL A 177 2.44 -24.43 -36.70
CA VAL A 177 3.56 -24.79 -37.57
C VAL A 177 3.30 -26.16 -38.21
N GLY A 178 3.11 -26.18 -39.53
CA GLY A 178 2.94 -27.41 -40.29
C GLY A 178 4.24 -28.23 -40.42
N PRO A 179 4.16 -29.49 -40.91
CA PRO A 179 5.31 -30.40 -41.03
C PRO A 179 6.47 -29.87 -41.91
N ALA A 180 6.23 -28.83 -42.71
CA ALA A 180 7.22 -28.17 -43.57
C ALA A 180 7.71 -26.80 -43.03
N GLY A 181 7.36 -26.43 -41.78
CA GLY A 181 7.70 -25.14 -41.19
C GLY A 181 6.78 -23.98 -41.61
N THR A 182 5.70 -24.26 -42.35
CA THR A 182 4.72 -23.24 -42.76
C THR A 182 3.81 -22.87 -41.59
N LEU A 183 3.73 -21.58 -41.25
CA LEU A 183 2.76 -21.05 -40.29
C LEU A 183 1.39 -20.99 -40.96
N ALA A 184 0.43 -21.77 -40.48
CA ALA A 184 -0.96 -21.68 -40.91
C ALA A 184 -1.82 -21.17 -39.75
N PRO A 185 -2.77 -20.25 -39.98
CA PRO A 185 -3.70 -19.84 -38.93
C PRO A 185 -4.47 -21.07 -38.44
N ARG A 186 -4.55 -21.26 -37.12
CA ARG A 186 -5.29 -22.37 -36.51
C ARG A 186 -6.76 -22.23 -36.91
N ALA A 187 -7.40 -23.33 -37.33
CA ALA A 187 -8.80 -23.33 -37.74
C ALA A 187 -9.65 -22.60 -36.70
N TRP A 188 -10.31 -21.54 -37.16
CA TRP A 188 -11.12 -20.57 -36.42
C TRP A 188 -11.83 -21.22 -35.23
N SER A 189 -11.25 -21.09 -34.03
CA SER A 189 -12.03 -21.26 -32.80
C SER A 189 -12.78 -19.96 -32.62
N GLY A 190 -14.12 -19.98 -32.65
CA GLY A 190 -15.00 -18.80 -32.70
C GLY A 190 -14.58 -17.62 -31.83
N TRP A 191 -15.15 -16.43 -32.09
CA TRP A 191 -14.91 -15.19 -31.32
C TRP A 191 -14.98 -15.35 -29.79
N THR A 192 -15.61 -16.41 -29.27
CA THR A 192 -15.73 -16.73 -27.83
C THR A 192 -14.63 -17.64 -27.29
N ALA A 193 -13.79 -18.29 -28.10
CA ALA A 193 -12.90 -19.35 -27.65
C ALA A 193 -11.85 -18.92 -26.62
N GLY A 194 -11.34 -17.68 -26.72
CA GLY A 194 -10.45 -17.08 -25.72
C GLY A 194 -11.18 -16.83 -24.39
N ARG A 195 -12.36 -16.21 -24.46
CA ARG A 195 -13.23 -15.96 -23.31
C ARG A 195 -13.64 -17.27 -22.61
N ASP A 196 -13.99 -18.30 -23.37
CA ASP A 196 -14.35 -19.62 -22.86
C ASP A 196 -13.16 -20.33 -22.20
N ALA A 197 -11.92 -20.06 -22.65
CA ALA A 197 -10.70 -20.57 -22.03
C ALA A 197 -10.37 -19.84 -20.73
N GLU A 198 -10.46 -18.52 -20.70
CA GLU A 198 -10.28 -17.70 -19.50
C GLU A 198 -11.31 -18.02 -18.42
N GLU A 199 -12.59 -18.15 -18.79
CA GLU A 199 -13.64 -18.50 -17.85
C GLU A 199 -13.40 -19.88 -17.22
N ARG A 200 -12.91 -20.86 -17.99
CA ARG A 200 -12.53 -22.18 -17.46
C ARG A 200 -11.34 -22.09 -16.51
N ARG A 201 -10.29 -21.34 -16.87
CA ARG A 201 -9.13 -21.13 -15.99
C ARG A 201 -9.52 -20.40 -14.71
N ARG A 202 -10.35 -19.37 -14.80
CA ARG A 202 -10.87 -18.64 -13.65
C ARG A 202 -11.64 -19.57 -12.73
N LYS A 203 -12.60 -20.34 -13.26
CA LYS A 203 -13.36 -21.33 -12.46
C LYS A 203 -12.45 -22.37 -11.81
N TRP A 204 -11.44 -22.86 -12.53
CA TRP A 204 -10.46 -23.80 -11.98
C TRP A 204 -9.61 -23.16 -10.86
N GLY A 205 -9.14 -21.93 -11.06
CA GLY A 205 -8.39 -21.18 -10.04
C GLY A 205 -9.24 -20.82 -8.82
N GLU A 206 -10.52 -20.51 -9.01
CA GLU A 206 -11.49 -20.30 -7.93
C GLU A 206 -11.70 -21.60 -7.12
N GLN A 207 -11.80 -22.76 -7.78
CA GLN A 207 -11.89 -24.07 -7.12
C GLN A 207 -10.62 -24.43 -6.36
N GLU A 208 -9.45 -24.19 -6.94
CA GLU A 208 -8.17 -24.41 -6.25
C GLU A 208 -8.03 -23.47 -5.04
N LEU A 209 -8.43 -22.21 -5.19
CA LEU A 209 -8.45 -21.25 -4.08
C LEU A 209 -9.39 -21.71 -2.96
N GLU A 210 -10.59 -22.17 -3.30
CA GLU A 210 -11.53 -22.75 -2.33
C GLU A 210 -10.93 -23.94 -1.58
N GLN A 211 -10.29 -24.88 -2.29
CA GLN A 211 -9.63 -26.01 -1.65
C GLN A 211 -8.50 -25.57 -0.72
N LYS A 212 -7.70 -24.56 -1.12
CA LYS A 212 -6.66 -24.00 -0.27
C LYS A 212 -7.24 -23.33 0.98
N ILE A 213 -8.29 -22.53 0.84
CA ILE A 213 -8.98 -21.92 1.98
C ILE A 213 -9.46 -23.01 2.94
N LYS A 214 -10.13 -24.05 2.41
CA LYS A 214 -10.58 -25.18 3.24
C LYS A 214 -9.45 -25.84 4.00
N SER A 215 -8.36 -26.14 3.31
CA SER A 215 -7.18 -26.77 3.92
C SER A 215 -6.58 -25.97 5.08
N VAL A 216 -6.66 -24.63 5.01
CA VAL A 216 -6.13 -23.72 6.03
C VAL A 216 -7.09 -23.53 7.20
N PHE A 217 -8.40 -23.42 6.93
CA PHE A 217 -9.40 -23.14 7.95
C PHE A 217 -9.94 -24.40 8.65
N ASP A 218 -9.91 -25.58 8.02
CA ASP A 218 -10.34 -26.83 8.65
C ASP A 218 -9.57 -27.15 9.95
N PRO A 219 -8.23 -27.01 10.02
CA PRO A 219 -7.48 -27.17 11.27
C PRO A 219 -7.88 -26.15 12.34
N ILE A 220 -8.12 -24.89 11.96
CA ILE A 220 -8.52 -23.81 12.87
C ILE A 220 -9.90 -24.12 13.46
N MET A 221 -10.83 -24.52 12.60
CA MET A 221 -12.19 -24.89 13.00
C MET A 221 -12.18 -26.12 13.94
N ARG A 222 -11.38 -27.14 13.61
CA ARG A 222 -11.19 -28.30 14.50
C ARG A 222 -10.57 -27.93 15.84
N ARG A 223 -9.66 -26.96 15.87
CA ARG A 223 -9.05 -26.48 17.12
C ARG A 223 -10.02 -25.64 17.95
N LEU A 224 -10.88 -24.82 17.32
CA LEU A 224 -11.91 -24.06 18.03
C LEU A 224 -12.95 -25.00 18.64
N GLY A 225 -13.36 -26.04 17.89
CA GLY A 225 -14.38 -26.99 18.31
C GLY A 225 -15.68 -26.28 18.69
N ASP A 226 -16.26 -26.68 19.83
CA ASP A 226 -17.47 -26.07 20.40
C ASP A 226 -17.15 -24.95 21.41
N GLY A 227 -15.88 -24.55 21.52
CA GLY A 227 -15.42 -23.53 22.45
C GLY A 227 -15.88 -22.13 22.08
N LEU A 228 -16.09 -21.27 23.09
CA LEU A 228 -16.35 -19.85 22.86
C LEU A 228 -15.12 -19.14 22.29
N TYR A 229 -13.94 -19.51 22.80
CA TYR A 229 -12.60 -19.07 22.41
C TYR A 229 -11.63 -20.26 22.42
N PHE A 230 -10.43 -20.08 21.88
CA PHE A 230 -9.45 -21.18 21.74
C PHE A 230 -8.99 -21.82 23.06
N PHE A 231 -8.98 -21.05 24.16
CA PHE A 231 -8.51 -21.50 25.48
C PHE A 231 -9.58 -21.32 26.57
N GLY A 232 -10.86 -21.48 26.21
CA GLY A 232 -11.99 -21.47 27.15
C GLY A 232 -12.88 -20.23 27.03
N ASP A 233 -13.15 -19.57 28.15
CA ASP A 233 -14.23 -18.57 28.26
C ASP A 233 -13.78 -17.12 28.10
N ARG A 234 -12.46 -16.86 27.94
CA ARG A 234 -11.93 -15.51 27.73
C ARG A 234 -11.11 -15.43 26.46
N PRO A 235 -11.15 -14.28 25.76
CA PRO A 235 -10.34 -14.08 24.56
C PRO A 235 -8.85 -14.01 24.91
N THR A 236 -8.05 -14.60 24.04
CA THR A 236 -6.58 -14.61 24.08
C THR A 236 -5.98 -13.87 22.89
N THR A 237 -4.66 -13.64 22.86
CA THR A 237 -4.03 -13.03 21.67
C THR A 237 -4.21 -13.85 20.40
N LEU A 238 -4.39 -15.17 20.51
CA LEU A 238 -4.71 -16.04 19.36
C LEU A 238 -6.08 -15.72 18.78
N ASP A 239 -7.08 -15.56 19.64
CA ASP A 239 -8.44 -15.16 19.23
C ASP A 239 -8.41 -13.80 18.53
N LEU A 240 -7.60 -12.86 19.04
CA LEU A 240 -7.42 -11.54 18.42
C LEU A 240 -6.70 -11.61 17.07
N ALA A 241 -5.71 -12.50 16.92
CA ALA A 241 -4.99 -12.70 15.66
C ALA A 241 -5.94 -13.20 14.57
N LEU A 242 -6.79 -14.19 14.90
CA LEU A 242 -7.81 -14.68 13.98
C LEU A 242 -8.87 -13.61 13.70
N LEU A 243 -9.33 -12.91 14.74
CA LEU A 243 -10.30 -11.83 14.64
C LEU A 243 -9.86 -10.77 13.62
N ALA A 244 -8.61 -10.34 13.69
CA ALA A 244 -8.08 -9.30 12.81
C ALA A 244 -8.16 -9.70 11.33
N GLN A 245 -7.81 -10.95 11.02
CA GLN A 245 -7.87 -11.49 9.65
C GLN A 245 -9.33 -11.65 9.18
N LEU A 246 -10.18 -12.26 10.01
CA LEU A 246 -11.60 -12.46 9.69
C LEU A 246 -12.34 -11.13 9.53
N THR A 247 -12.07 -10.17 10.41
CA THR A 247 -12.63 -8.82 10.32
C THR A 247 -12.26 -8.17 8.99
N PHE A 248 -11.00 -8.27 8.60
CA PHE A 248 -10.51 -7.66 7.37
C PHE A 248 -11.20 -8.25 6.14
N ILE A 249 -11.48 -9.56 6.13
CA ILE A 249 -12.20 -10.21 5.02
C ILE A 249 -13.72 -9.96 5.05
N LEU A 250 -14.36 -10.07 6.23
CA LEU A 250 -15.81 -10.16 6.35
C LEU A 250 -16.52 -8.81 6.42
N SER A 251 -15.84 -7.75 6.88
CA SER A 251 -16.44 -6.43 7.08
C SER A 251 -16.56 -5.57 5.82
N PRO A 252 -15.53 -5.43 4.96
CA PRO A 252 -15.62 -4.62 3.75
C PRO A 252 -16.38 -5.35 2.64
N THR A 253 -17.00 -4.58 1.74
CA THR A 253 -17.62 -5.12 0.54
C THR A 253 -16.56 -5.32 -0.53
N LEU A 254 -16.24 -6.59 -0.84
CA LEU A 254 -15.25 -6.94 -1.86
C LEU A 254 -15.92 -7.16 -3.23
N PRO A 255 -15.37 -6.59 -4.32
CA PRO A 255 -15.83 -6.85 -5.69
C PRO A 255 -15.86 -8.34 -6.07
N ASN A 256 -14.85 -9.11 -5.67
CA ASN A 256 -14.87 -10.56 -5.69
C ASN A 256 -15.12 -11.08 -4.25
N PRO A 257 -16.34 -11.55 -3.96
CA PRO A 257 -16.74 -11.99 -2.63
C PRO A 257 -16.54 -13.51 -2.38
N LEU A 258 -15.76 -14.23 -3.19
CA LEU A 258 -15.58 -15.68 -3.04
C LEU A 258 -15.17 -16.05 -1.61
N PHE A 259 -14.09 -15.46 -1.11
CA PHE A 259 -13.55 -15.78 0.20
C PHE A 259 -14.52 -15.47 1.36
N PRO A 260 -15.10 -14.26 1.49
CA PRO A 260 -16.07 -13.99 2.55
C PRO A 260 -17.33 -14.87 2.44
N ASN A 261 -17.80 -15.19 1.22
CA ASN A 261 -18.95 -16.07 1.02
C ASN A 261 -18.66 -17.50 1.46
N LEU A 262 -17.45 -18.01 1.20
CA LEU A 262 -17.01 -19.32 1.64
C LEU A 262 -16.99 -19.40 3.18
N ILE A 263 -16.38 -18.42 3.84
CA ILE A 263 -16.32 -18.38 5.31
C ILE A 263 -17.72 -18.33 5.92
N ARG A 264 -18.64 -17.54 5.34
CA ARG A 264 -20.02 -17.43 5.81
C ARG A 264 -20.84 -18.70 5.62
N SER A 265 -20.59 -19.46 4.55
CA SER A 265 -21.36 -20.67 4.22
C SER A 265 -20.82 -21.92 4.91
N GLU A 266 -19.51 -22.09 4.97
CA GLU A 266 -18.87 -23.34 5.42
C GLU A 266 -18.37 -23.27 6.86
N TYR A 267 -18.07 -22.08 7.37
CA TYR A 267 -17.51 -21.88 8.71
C TYR A 267 -18.36 -20.95 9.59
N PRO A 268 -19.67 -21.24 9.80
CA PRO A 268 -20.55 -20.38 10.59
C PRO A 268 -20.11 -20.24 12.05
N ALA A 269 -19.45 -21.26 12.62
CA ALA A 269 -18.89 -21.18 13.97
C ALA A 269 -17.76 -20.14 14.07
N LEU A 270 -16.90 -20.01 13.05
CA LEU A 270 -15.88 -18.97 13.00
C LEU A 270 -16.49 -17.58 12.85
N VAL A 271 -17.56 -17.44 12.07
CA VAL A 271 -18.31 -16.18 11.98
C VAL A 271 -18.91 -15.82 13.34
N SER A 272 -19.50 -16.80 14.04
CA SER A 272 -20.04 -16.56 15.39
C SER A 272 -18.94 -16.15 16.40
N HIS A 273 -17.75 -16.74 16.29
CA HIS A 273 -16.57 -16.38 17.09
C HIS A 273 -16.13 -14.94 16.81
N HIS A 274 -16.05 -14.58 15.53
CA HIS A 274 -15.76 -13.22 15.09
C HIS A 274 -16.77 -12.22 15.66
N ASP A 275 -18.07 -12.46 15.50
CA ASP A 275 -19.13 -11.53 15.93
C ASP A 275 -19.17 -11.37 17.46
N ARG A 276 -18.90 -12.45 18.21
CA ARG A 276 -18.76 -12.39 19.68
C ARG A 276 -17.60 -11.49 20.10
N LEU A 277 -16.43 -11.65 19.50
CA LEU A 277 -15.27 -10.81 19.80
C LEU A 277 -15.48 -9.36 19.39
N LEU A 278 -16.10 -9.15 18.23
CA LEU A 278 -16.37 -7.81 17.72
C LEU A 278 -17.33 -7.06 18.63
N SER A 279 -18.40 -7.72 19.08
CA SER A 279 -19.36 -7.13 20.03
C SER A 279 -18.76 -6.90 21.42
N LEU A 280 -17.84 -7.76 21.87
CA LEU A 280 -17.10 -7.61 23.12
C LEU A 280 -16.17 -6.37 23.09
N LEU A 281 -15.37 -6.23 22.03
CA LEU A 281 -14.32 -5.20 21.95
C LEU A 281 -14.85 -3.85 21.45
N PHE A 282 -15.75 -3.89 20.47
CA PHE A 282 -16.25 -2.70 19.76
C PHE A 282 -17.78 -2.71 19.63
N PRO A 283 -18.54 -2.52 20.73
CA PRO A 283 -20.01 -2.65 20.73
C PRO A 283 -20.74 -1.75 19.73
N GLN A 284 -20.15 -0.61 19.36
CA GLN A 284 -20.74 0.40 18.46
C GLN A 284 -20.15 0.37 17.03
N SER A 285 -19.12 -0.44 16.77
CA SER A 285 -18.30 -0.56 15.54
C SER A 285 -16.85 -0.07 15.67
N TRP A 286 -16.01 -0.47 14.71
CA TRP A 286 -14.65 0.02 14.51
C TRP A 286 -14.54 1.55 14.37
N ARG A 287 -15.64 2.24 14.03
CA ARG A 287 -15.63 3.71 13.91
C ARG A 287 -15.61 4.42 15.27
N SER A 288 -16.04 3.76 16.34
CA SER A 288 -16.11 4.37 17.68
C SER A 288 -14.76 4.43 18.40
N ILE A 289 -13.68 3.94 17.77
CA ILE A 289 -12.34 3.97 18.34
C ILE A 289 -11.90 5.43 18.55
N PRO A 290 -11.40 5.81 19.73
CA PRO A 290 -10.93 7.17 20.00
C PRO A 290 -9.81 7.55 19.02
N ARG A 291 -9.99 8.66 18.31
CA ARG A 291 -9.01 9.19 17.35
C ARG A 291 -8.19 10.30 17.97
N SER A 292 -6.87 10.25 17.80
CA SER A 292 -5.98 11.34 18.21
C SER A 292 -6.03 12.48 17.19
N THR A 293 -6.27 13.71 17.65
CA THR A 293 -6.34 14.93 16.82
C THR A 293 -5.02 15.72 16.80
N ILE A 294 -3.92 15.15 17.32
CA ILE A 294 -2.62 15.83 17.34
C ILE A 294 -2.21 16.16 15.89
N PRO A 295 -1.99 17.43 15.52
CA PRO A 295 -1.51 17.80 14.20
C PRO A 295 -0.22 17.04 13.90
N SER A 296 -0.07 16.51 12.68
CA SER A 296 1.26 16.05 12.26
C SER A 296 2.22 17.24 12.31
N PRO A 297 3.49 17.05 12.71
CA PRO A 297 4.48 18.07 12.41
C PRO A 297 4.36 18.41 10.92
N PRO A 298 4.43 19.70 10.55
CA PRO A 298 4.26 20.10 9.16
C PRO A 298 5.26 19.29 8.33
N LYS A 299 4.75 18.50 7.38
CA LYS A 299 5.60 17.84 6.39
C LYS A 299 6.29 18.96 5.66
N THR A 300 7.60 19.11 5.85
CA THR A 300 8.39 20.07 5.08
C THR A 300 8.16 19.76 3.63
N SER A 301 7.58 20.69 2.88
CA SER A 301 7.30 20.48 1.47
C SER A 301 8.64 20.14 0.78
N TYR A 302 8.65 19.25 -0.21
CA TYR A 302 9.90 18.96 -0.93
C TYR A 302 10.55 20.24 -1.48
N LEU A 303 9.74 21.25 -1.83
CA LEU A 303 10.21 22.57 -2.18
C LEU A 303 10.97 23.26 -1.05
N GLU A 304 10.59 23.08 0.21
CA GLU A 304 11.33 23.59 1.38
C GLU A 304 12.65 22.83 1.62
N SER A 305 12.67 21.53 1.31
CA SER A 305 13.92 20.75 1.36
C SER A 305 14.89 21.18 0.25
N PHE A 306 14.40 21.39 -0.98
CA PHE A 306 15.21 21.94 -2.07
C PHE A 306 15.63 23.39 -1.80
N THR A 307 14.74 24.25 -1.26
CA THR A 307 15.14 25.61 -0.92
C THR A 307 16.15 25.62 0.21
N SER A 308 16.14 24.68 1.17
CA SER A 308 17.22 24.58 2.17
C SER A 308 18.59 24.22 1.57
N LEU A 309 18.62 23.49 0.45
CA LEU A 309 19.85 23.19 -0.30
C LEU A 309 20.38 24.42 -1.08
N PHE A 310 19.49 25.33 -1.47
CA PHE A 310 19.83 26.52 -2.27
C PHE A 310 19.81 27.85 -1.49
N SER A 311 19.27 27.86 -0.27
CA SER A 311 19.06 29.02 0.59
C SER A 311 19.66 28.75 1.97
N SER A 312 20.98 28.67 2.01
CA SER A 312 21.75 28.97 3.21
C SER A 312 23.03 29.68 2.77
N PRO A 313 23.13 31.03 2.88
CA PRO A 313 24.45 31.64 2.98
C PRO A 313 25.13 31.06 4.23
N PRO A 314 26.46 30.85 4.24
CA PRO A 314 27.13 30.26 5.38
C PRO A 314 27.06 31.25 6.56
N SER A 315 26.10 31.05 7.45
CA SER A 315 26.11 31.67 8.77
C SER A 315 27.06 30.86 9.63
N THR A 316 28.29 31.35 9.71
CA THR A 316 29.29 30.89 10.68
C THR A 316 28.78 31.20 12.09
N SER A 317 28.09 30.26 12.72
CA SER A 317 27.89 30.25 14.16
C SER A 317 28.91 29.31 14.80
N MET A 318 29.87 29.91 15.49
CA MET A 318 30.74 29.23 16.46
C MET A 318 30.79 30.11 17.73
N PRO A 319 31.11 29.52 18.90
CA PRO A 319 30.61 29.96 20.19
C PRO A 319 31.32 31.22 20.71
N ALA A 320 30.64 31.90 21.61
CA ALA A 320 31.15 33.06 22.32
C ALA A 320 32.46 32.76 23.05
N THR A 321 33.52 33.49 22.71
CA THR A 321 34.64 33.78 23.61
C THR A 321 35.06 35.23 23.38
N GLN A 322 35.25 35.94 24.48
CA GLN A 322 35.41 37.39 24.58
C GLN A 322 36.64 37.94 23.84
N GLY A 323 36.42 39.11 23.22
CA GLY A 323 37.31 40.26 23.34
C GLY A 323 38.48 40.35 22.36
N SER A 324 38.31 41.17 21.31
CA SER A 324 39.12 42.37 21.04
C SER A 324 38.77 42.91 19.66
N ASP A 325 38.65 44.23 19.57
CA ASP A 325 38.46 45.00 18.35
C ASP A 325 39.49 44.64 17.27
N GLU A 326 39.04 44.33 16.06
CA GLU A 326 39.87 44.44 14.85
C GLU A 326 39.01 44.59 13.59
N GLU A 327 39.53 45.39 12.66
CA GLU A 327 38.87 46.07 11.56
C GLU A 327 38.21 45.14 10.52
N LYS A 328 37.13 45.64 9.89
CA LYS A 328 36.52 45.04 8.71
C LYS A 328 37.48 45.12 7.51
N GLU A 329 38.34 44.12 7.36
CA GLU A 329 39.04 43.89 6.10
C GLU A 329 38.11 43.21 5.09
N ASN A 330 37.86 43.90 3.99
CA ASN A 330 37.09 43.42 2.87
C ASN A 330 37.92 42.35 2.14
N LYS A 331 37.84 41.08 2.58
CA LYS A 331 38.60 39.96 1.98
C LYS A 331 38.29 39.87 0.48
N GLU A 332 39.22 40.35 -0.33
CA GLU A 332 39.18 40.20 -1.77
C GLU A 332 39.15 38.71 -2.12
N LYS A 333 38.05 38.27 -2.73
CA LYS A 333 37.88 36.88 -3.17
C LYS A 333 39.08 36.47 -4.03
N SER A 334 39.73 35.38 -3.63
CA SER A 334 40.88 34.77 -4.31
C SER A 334 40.62 34.65 -5.82
N VAL A 335 41.63 34.96 -6.64
CA VAL A 335 41.55 34.89 -8.11
C VAL A 335 41.13 33.49 -8.59
N GLN A 336 41.48 32.44 -7.83
CA GLN A 336 41.05 31.08 -8.12
C GLN A 336 39.54 30.90 -7.92
N GLU A 337 38.97 31.45 -6.86
CA GLU A 337 37.54 31.33 -6.56
C GLU A 337 36.68 32.08 -7.58
N LYS A 338 37.14 33.26 -8.04
CA LYS A 338 36.52 33.99 -9.16
C LYS A 338 36.59 33.22 -10.48
N ARG A 339 37.68 32.50 -10.75
CA ARG A 339 37.83 31.63 -11.93
C ARG A 339 36.87 30.44 -11.89
N PHE A 340 36.73 29.78 -10.73
CA PHE A 340 35.80 28.65 -10.57
C PHE A 340 34.34 29.09 -10.73
N GLN A 341 33.95 30.25 -10.18
CA GLN A 341 32.60 30.79 -10.36
C GLN A 341 32.31 31.13 -11.82
N ARG A 342 33.25 31.76 -12.53
CA ARG A 342 33.12 32.03 -13.96
C ARG A 342 33.04 30.74 -14.77
N GLY A 343 33.86 29.74 -14.46
CA GLY A 343 33.82 28.43 -15.12
C GLY A 343 32.47 27.73 -14.93
N ARG A 344 31.89 27.78 -13.73
CA ARG A 344 30.54 27.26 -13.45
C ARG A 344 29.47 27.95 -14.28
N TRP A 345 29.46 29.28 -14.28
CA TRP A 345 28.48 30.06 -15.05
C TRP A 345 28.62 29.85 -16.56
N LEU A 346 29.85 29.71 -17.05
CA LEU A 346 30.13 29.44 -18.46
C LEU A 346 29.70 28.04 -18.87
N TRP A 347 29.88 27.05 -17.98
CA TRP A 347 29.35 25.69 -18.18
C TRP A 347 27.81 25.67 -18.20
N PHE A 348 27.15 26.34 -17.25
CA PHE A 348 25.69 26.44 -17.25
C PHE A 348 25.15 27.13 -18.50
N ALA A 349 25.76 28.24 -18.91
CA ALA A 349 25.39 28.93 -20.15
C ALA A 349 25.57 28.02 -21.38
N GLY A 350 26.69 27.30 -21.47
CA GLY A 350 26.95 26.36 -22.56
C GLY A 350 25.94 25.22 -22.60
N ALA A 351 25.59 24.65 -21.45
CA ALA A 351 24.59 23.59 -21.35
C ALA A 351 23.20 24.07 -21.79
N THR A 352 22.79 25.26 -21.37
CA THR A 352 21.50 25.86 -21.77
C THR A 352 21.46 26.14 -23.26
N VAL A 353 22.53 26.69 -23.85
CA VAL A 353 22.60 26.94 -25.31
C VAL A 353 22.56 25.63 -26.09
N ALA A 354 23.26 24.59 -25.64
CA ALA A 354 23.23 23.28 -26.28
C ALA A 354 21.84 22.64 -26.22
N MET A 355 21.15 22.75 -25.09
CA MET A 355 19.78 22.26 -24.91
C MET A 355 18.79 23.00 -25.83
N VAL A 356 18.85 24.33 -25.89
CA VAL A 356 18.00 25.13 -26.79
C VAL A 356 18.33 24.82 -28.26
N GLY A 357 19.61 24.72 -28.61
CA GLY A 357 20.04 24.34 -29.95
C GLY A 357 19.56 22.95 -30.37
N TYR A 358 19.55 21.99 -29.45
CA TYR A 358 18.98 20.66 -29.69
C TYR A 358 17.46 20.70 -29.88
N LEU A 359 16.75 21.47 -29.06
CA LEU A 359 15.28 21.62 -29.17
C LEU A 359 14.87 22.27 -30.50
N VAL A 360 15.62 23.28 -30.96
CA VAL A 360 15.39 23.93 -32.26
C VAL A 360 15.81 23.00 -33.41
N GLY A 361 16.98 22.36 -33.31
CA GLY A 361 17.50 21.49 -34.37
C GLY A 361 16.78 20.14 -34.53
N SER A 362 16.13 19.65 -33.48
CA SER A 362 15.31 18.43 -33.52
C SER A 362 13.91 18.66 -34.10
N GLY A 363 13.53 19.91 -34.40
CA GLY A 363 12.23 20.25 -34.97
C GLY A 363 11.05 20.15 -33.99
N MET A 364 11.31 20.04 -32.68
CA MET A 364 10.24 19.96 -31.66
C MET A 364 9.56 21.30 -31.36
N VAL A 365 10.14 22.44 -31.79
CA VAL A 365 9.58 23.77 -31.57
C VAL A 365 9.69 24.59 -32.86
N SER A 366 8.55 24.96 -33.45
CA SER A 366 8.47 25.94 -34.54
C SER A 366 8.43 27.35 -33.95
N ILE A 367 9.49 28.14 -34.15
CA ILE A 367 9.50 29.54 -33.74
C ILE A 367 8.91 30.37 -34.89
N GLU A 368 7.64 30.73 -34.78
CA GLU A 368 6.96 31.66 -35.68
C GLU A 368 7.22 33.09 -35.19
N PHE A 369 7.90 33.91 -36.00
CA PHE A 369 8.15 35.31 -35.70
C PHE A 369 7.02 36.15 -36.29
N VAL A 370 6.04 36.54 -35.46
CA VAL A 370 5.03 37.54 -35.84
C VAL A 370 5.68 38.92 -35.77
N SER A 371 6.01 39.49 -36.94
CA SER A 371 6.22 40.93 -37.07
C SER A 371 4.85 41.61 -37.15
N GLY A 372 4.53 42.43 -36.16
CA GLY A 372 3.31 43.21 -36.15
C GLY A 372 3.29 44.21 -37.29
N ASP A 373 2.30 44.05 -38.17
CA ASP A 373 1.54 45.16 -38.73
C ASP A 373 0.07 44.87 -38.36
N GLU A 374 -0.56 45.88 -37.77
CA GLU A 374 -2.01 45.95 -37.55
C GLU A 374 -2.69 45.91 -38.92
N ASP A 375 -3.66 45.01 -39.11
CA ASP A 375 -4.96 45.35 -39.69
C ASP A 375 -5.95 44.20 -39.40
N GLU A 376 -7.12 44.63 -38.94
CA GLU A 376 -8.31 43.86 -38.58
C GLU A 376 -8.81 43.01 -39.75
N ASP A 377 -9.30 41.79 -39.49
CA ASP A 377 -10.58 41.32 -40.06
C ASP A 377 -11.04 40.02 -39.37
N GLU A 378 -12.34 39.80 -39.45
CA GLU A 378 -13.22 39.14 -38.50
C GLU A 378 -13.22 37.58 -38.56
N ASP A 379 -13.24 37.02 -37.36
CA ASP A 379 -13.96 35.81 -36.88
C ASP A 379 -14.79 35.00 -37.90
N GLU A 380 -14.34 33.78 -38.24
CA GLU A 380 -15.23 32.63 -38.49
C GLU A 380 -14.57 31.35 -37.94
N GLY A 381 -15.21 30.75 -36.93
CA GLY A 381 -14.83 29.44 -36.41
C GLY A 381 -15.48 28.30 -37.17
N GLU A 382 -14.80 27.15 -37.26
CA GLU A 382 -15.39 25.82 -37.46
C GLU A 382 -14.33 24.75 -37.11
N GLU A 383 -14.57 24.04 -36.01
CA GLU A 383 -14.85 22.59 -35.96
C GLU A 383 -13.67 21.67 -36.31
N VAL A 384 -13.08 21.08 -35.26
CA VAL A 384 -12.14 19.96 -35.38
C VAL A 384 -12.95 18.67 -35.55
N VAL A 385 -13.04 18.20 -36.79
CA VAL A 385 -13.51 16.86 -37.14
C VAL A 385 -12.37 15.87 -36.90
N PHE A 386 -12.62 14.84 -36.10
CA PHE A 386 -11.77 13.65 -36.02
C PHE A 386 -12.21 12.69 -37.12
N GLU A 387 -11.35 12.43 -38.11
CA GLU A 387 -11.53 11.34 -39.06
C GLU A 387 -10.92 10.06 -38.47
N ASP A 388 -11.80 9.08 -38.23
CA ASP A 388 -11.48 7.67 -38.09
C ASP A 388 -11.07 7.13 -39.47
N GLU A 389 -9.85 6.59 -39.60
CA GLU A 389 -9.50 5.71 -40.72
C GLU A 389 -9.57 4.25 -40.25
N ASP A 390 -10.77 3.68 -40.41
CA ASP A 390 -10.92 2.32 -40.89
C ASP A 390 -10.71 2.34 -42.42
N ASP A 391 -9.87 1.44 -42.94
CA ASP A 391 -9.95 0.91 -44.31
C ASP A 391 -9.40 -0.53 -44.23
N GLU A 392 -10.29 -1.53 -44.24
CA GLU A 392 -10.72 -2.27 -45.42
C GLU A 392 -9.60 -3.11 -46.07
N GLU A 393 -9.62 -4.42 -45.78
CA GLU A 393 -9.91 -5.48 -46.78
C GLU A 393 -10.30 -6.80 -46.09
#